data_AF-A0A6P1ENP9-F1
#
_entry.id   AF-A0A6P1ENP9-F1
#
_cell.length_a   1.000
_cell.length_b   1.000
_cell.length_c   1.000
_cell.angle_alpha   90.00
_cell.angle_beta   90.00
_cell.angle_gamma   90.00
#
_symmetry.space_group_name_H-M   'P 1'
#
loop_
_entity.id
_entity.type
_entity.pdbx_description
1 polymer ?
#
loop_
_entity_poly.entity_id
_entity_poly.type
_entity_poly.pdbx_seq_one_letter_code
_entity_poly.pdbx_strand_id
1 'polypeptide(L)'
;MTERRLIQRLENFAQRKNIYCIWLNMDPTYIPVVSTQDRVIFMNKNWKEKNKNAYALAYLIEGILHNTTSVSEIDKYVQYLLKEIKNDSIIVMD
;
A
#
# COMPACT_ATOMS: atom_id res chain seq x y z
N MET A 1 7.15 -10.37 -10.69
CA MET A 1 6.53 -9.02 -10.82
C MET A 1 7.53 -7.98 -10.33
N THR A 2 7.68 -6.84 -11.00
CA THR A 2 8.55 -5.75 -10.51
C THR A 2 7.88 -5.00 -9.35
N GLU A 3 8.66 -4.38 -8.47
CA GLU A 3 8.12 -3.57 -7.35
C GLU A 3 7.22 -2.44 -7.86
N ARG A 4 7.61 -1.76 -8.95
CA ARG A 4 6.79 -0.73 -9.60
C ARG A 4 5.42 -1.26 -10.02
N ARG A 5 5.36 -2.47 -10.61
CA ARG A 5 4.09 -3.08 -11.03
C ARG A 5 3.25 -3.49 -9.83
N LEU A 6 3.88 -3.91 -8.73
CA LEU A 6 3.19 -4.23 -7.47
C LEU A 6 2.59 -2.96 -6.84
N ILE A 7 3.35 -1.87 -6.76
CA ILE A 7 2.86 -0.56 -6.28
C ILE A 7 1.65 -0.11 -7.10
N GLN A 8 1.74 -0.16 -8.44
CA GLN A 8 0.62 0.23 -9.30
C GLN A 8 -0.64 -0.61 -9.03
N ARG A 9 -0.49 -1.92 -8.80
CA ARG A 9 -1.63 -2.79 -8.47
C ARG A 9 -2.23 -2.46 -7.10
N LEU A 10 -1.40 -2.13 -6.12
CA LEU A 10 -1.84 -1.68 -4.80
C LEU A 10 -2.59 -0.35 -4.89
N GLU A 11 -2.12 0.61 -5.68
CA GLU A 11 -2.81 1.88 -5.93
C GLU A 11 -4.17 1.66 -6.59
N ASN A 12 -4.24 0.78 -7.60
CA ASN A 12 -5.50 0.43 -8.24
C ASN A 12 -6.46 -0.27 -7.25
N PHE A 13 -5.95 -1.15 -6.39
CA PHE A 13 -6.72 -1.77 -5.33
C PHE A 13 -7.26 -0.73 -4.33
N ALA A 14 -6.40 0.17 -3.85
CA ALA A 14 -6.78 1.27 -2.95
C ALA A 14 -7.88 2.14 -3.57
N GLN A 15 -7.73 2.52 -4.84
CA GLN A 15 -8.71 3.34 -5.55
C GLN A 15 -10.08 2.65 -5.61
N ARG A 16 -10.14 1.34 -5.91
CA ARG A 16 -11.40 0.55 -5.89
C ARG A 16 -12.06 0.50 -4.51
N LYS A 17 -11.30 0.76 -3.44
CA LYS A 17 -11.78 0.84 -2.07
C LYS A 17 -12.00 2.28 -1.58
N ASN A 18 -12.01 3.27 -2.48
CA ASN A 18 -12.09 4.69 -2.14
C ASN A 18 -10.99 5.10 -1.14
N ILE A 19 -9.74 4.70 -1.42
CA ILE A 19 -8.54 5.13 -0.71
C ILE A 19 -7.62 5.83 -1.72
N TYR A 20 -7.19 7.04 -1.40
CA TYR A 20 -6.37 7.85 -2.31
C TYR A 20 -4.89 7.79 -1.92
N CYS A 21 -4.03 7.47 -2.87
CA CYS A 21 -2.59 7.43 -2.67
C CYS A 21 -1.93 8.67 -3.29
N ILE A 22 -1.30 9.50 -2.47
CA ILE A 22 -0.63 10.75 -2.89
C ILE A 22 0.87 10.60 -2.67
N TRP A 23 1.65 10.78 -3.73
CA TRP A 23 3.12 10.72 -3.66
C TRP A 23 3.74 12.10 -3.54
N LEU A 24 4.29 12.40 -2.37
CA LEU A 24 4.92 13.66 -2.05
C LEU A 24 6.44 13.62 -2.29
N ASN A 25 7.02 14.79 -2.56
CA ASN A 25 8.47 14.98 -2.65
C ASN A 25 8.94 15.62 -1.33
N MET A 26 9.34 14.79 -0.37
CA MET A 26 9.64 15.20 0.99
C MET A 26 11.07 14.80 1.40
N ASP A 27 11.49 15.21 2.59
CA ASP A 27 12.71 14.72 3.21
C ASP A 27 12.71 13.17 3.28
N PRO A 28 13.81 12.47 2.92
CA PRO A 28 13.89 11.01 2.94
C PRO A 28 13.60 10.34 4.29
N THR A 29 13.74 11.06 5.40
CA THR A 29 13.51 10.54 6.75
C THR A 29 12.03 10.46 7.10
N TYR A 30 11.17 11.22 6.43
CA TYR A 30 9.73 11.16 6.64
C TYR A 30 9.14 9.87 6.09
N ILE A 31 8.46 9.14 6.98
CA ILE A 31 7.79 7.88 6.68
C ILE A 31 6.46 8.11 5.96
N PRO A 32 5.99 7.14 5.16
CA PRO A 32 4.61 7.13 4.69
C PRO A 32 3.61 7.16 5.86
N VAL A 33 2.53 7.92 5.70
CA VAL A 33 1.49 8.10 6.72
C VAL A 33 0.10 8.04 6.09
N VAL A 34 -0.92 7.97 6.94
CA VAL A 34 -2.31 7.85 6.51
C VAL A 34 -3.23 8.75 7.33
N SER A 35 -4.18 9.40 6.66
CA SER A 35 -5.39 9.96 7.28
C SER A 35 -6.52 8.94 7.13
N THR A 36 -6.88 8.26 8.22
CA THR A 36 -7.93 7.23 8.20
C THR A 36 -9.32 7.84 7.99
N GLN A 37 -9.57 9.05 8.52
CA GLN A 37 -10.81 9.79 8.34
C GLN A 37 -11.03 10.18 6.88
N ASP A 38 -10.01 10.72 6.23
CA ASP A 38 -10.10 11.14 4.82
C ASP A 38 -9.85 10.00 3.84
N ARG A 39 -9.41 8.83 4.35
CA ARG A 39 -8.99 7.66 3.56
C ARG A 39 -7.90 8.01 2.55
N VAL A 40 -6.91 8.80 2.99
CA VAL A 40 -5.79 9.25 2.16
C VAL A 40 -4.48 8.70 2.71
N ILE A 41 -3.66 8.12 1.84
CA ILE A 41 -2.29 7.67 2.12
C ILE A 41 -1.31 8.66 1.48
N PHE A 42 -0.38 9.16 2.28
CA PHE A 42 0.72 10.01 1.82
C PHE A 42 2.00 9.19 1.75
N MET A 43 2.41 8.84 0.53
CA MET A 43 3.68 8.17 0.24
C MET A 43 4.78 9.21 0.00
N ASN A 44 6.03 8.85 0.31
CA ASN A 44 7.19 9.71 0.08
C ASN A 44 8.09 9.15 -1.04
N LYS A 45 8.21 9.88 -2.16
CA LYS A 45 9.04 9.48 -3.31
C LYS A 45 10.52 9.31 -2.96
N ASN A 46 10.98 10.03 -1.93
CA ASN A 46 12.38 10.04 -1.49
C ASN A 46 12.63 9.18 -0.27
N TRP A 47 11.62 8.47 0.26
CA TRP A 47 11.74 7.73 1.50
C TRP A 47 13.01 6.87 1.52
N LYS A 48 13.79 6.93 2.60
CA LYS A 48 15.07 6.21 2.70
C LYS A 48 14.93 4.69 2.50
N GLU A 49 13.75 4.13 2.81
CA GLU A 49 13.43 2.71 2.68
C GLU A 49 12.64 2.41 1.39
N LYS A 50 13.08 2.91 0.23
CA LYS A 50 12.30 2.79 -1.03
C LYS A 50 11.88 1.36 -1.38
N ASN A 51 12.72 0.38 -1.04
CA ASN A 51 12.46 -1.06 -1.24
C ASN A 51 11.33 -1.63 -0.36
N LYS A 52 10.83 -0.84 0.59
CA LYS A 52 9.68 -1.16 1.44
C LYS A 52 8.41 -0.43 1.01
N ASN A 53 8.43 0.35 -0.08
CA ASN A 53 7.29 1.14 -0.52
C ASN A 53 6.04 0.30 -0.75
N ALA A 54 6.18 -0.85 -1.43
CA ALA A 54 5.04 -1.74 -1.67
C ALA A 54 4.44 -2.27 -0.36
N TYR A 55 5.29 -2.66 0.59
CA TYR A 55 4.83 -3.16 1.89
C TYR A 55 4.19 -2.04 2.72
N ALA A 56 4.81 -0.87 2.79
CA ALA A 56 4.26 0.29 3.50
C ALA A 56 2.90 0.72 2.93
N LEU A 57 2.77 0.74 1.60
CA LEU A 57 1.50 1.03 0.95
C LEU A 57 0.43 -0.01 1.31
N ALA A 58 0.73 -1.31 1.22
CA ALA A 58 -0.19 -2.37 1.62
C ALA A 58 -0.60 -2.24 3.10
N TYR A 59 0.37 -1.97 3.98
CA TYR A 59 0.13 -1.79 5.42
C TYR A 59 -0.83 -0.64 5.72
N LEU A 60 -0.63 0.50 5.06
CA LEU A 60 -1.49 1.67 5.27
C LEU A 60 -2.90 1.47 4.66
N ILE A 61 -3.01 0.76 3.55
CA ILE A 61 -4.30 0.35 2.97
C ILE A 61 -5.08 -0.51 3.96
N GLU A 62 -4.47 -1.58 4.47
CA GLU A 62 -5.12 -2.52 5.39
C GLU A 62 -5.47 -1.85 6.73
N GLY A 63 -4.63 -0.93 7.22
CA GLY A 63 -4.94 -0.10 8.37
C GLY A 63 -6.23 0.72 8.21
N ILE A 64 -6.47 1.29 7.01
CA ILE A 64 -7.75 1.98 6.71
C ILE A 64 -8.92 1.00 6.62
N LEU A 65 -8.74 -0.11 5.90
CA LEU A 65 -9.84 -1.05 5.61
C LEU A 65 -10.38 -1.73 6.87
N HIS A 66 -9.49 -2.10 7.78
CA HIS A 66 -9.84 -2.86 8.96
C HIS A 66 -10.02 -1.99 10.22
N ASN A 67 -9.75 -0.69 10.12
CA ASN A 67 -9.83 0.26 11.23
C ASN A 67 -9.16 -0.29 12.51
N THR A 68 -8.04 -0.99 12.33
CA THR A 68 -7.26 -1.60 13.40
C THR A 68 -5.92 -0.89 13.49
N THR A 69 -5.40 -0.79 14.71
CA THR A 69 -4.05 -0.30 15.00
C THR A 69 -3.11 -1.44 15.42
N SER A 70 -3.60 -2.68 15.45
CA SER A 70 -2.81 -3.83 15.85
C SER A 70 -1.84 -4.21 14.74
N VAL A 71 -0.54 -4.04 15.00
CA VAL A 71 0.53 -4.37 14.04
C VAL A 71 0.44 -5.81 13.56
N SER A 72 0.14 -6.75 14.46
CA SER A 72 0.08 -8.17 14.12
C SER A 72 -1.16 -8.55 13.30
N GLU A 73 -2.27 -7.81 13.45
CA GLU A 73 -3.46 -8.00 12.63
C GLU A 73 -3.25 -7.41 11.24
N ILE A 74 -2.74 -6.17 11.17
CA ILE A 74 -2.43 -5.52 9.89
C ILE A 74 -1.43 -6.36 9.11
N ASP A 75 -0.36 -6.86 9.73
CA ASP A 75 0.62 -7.67 9.02
C ASP A 75 -0.01 -8.93 8.39
N LYS A 76 -0.94 -9.61 9.09
CA LYS A 76 -1.67 -10.75 8.51
C LYS A 76 -2.44 -10.35 7.24
N TYR A 77 -3.16 -9.22 7.28
CA TYR A 77 -3.88 -8.70 6.12
C TYR A 77 -2.94 -8.29 5.00
N VAL A 78 -1.80 -7.68 5.31
CA VAL A 78 -0.78 -7.29 4.33
C VAL A 78 -0.22 -8.51 3.62
N GLN A 79 0.16 -9.56 4.36
CA GLN A 79 0.65 -10.79 3.75
C GLN A 79 -0.40 -11.43 2.83
N TYR A 80 -1.67 -11.40 3.24
CA TYR A 80 -2.79 -11.87 2.43
C TYR A 80 -2.94 -11.05 1.14
N LEU A 81 -3.05 -9.72 1.25
CA LEU A 81 -3.21 -8.81 0.11
C LEU A 81 -2.05 -8.94 -0.89
N LEU A 82 -0.81 -8.98 -0.39
CA LEU A 82 0.37 -9.11 -1.23
C LEU A 82 0.40 -10.46 -1.95
N LYS A 83 -0.14 -11.53 -1.36
CA LYS A 83 -0.28 -12.83 -2.01
C LYS A 83 -1.36 -12.79 -3.10
N GLU A 84 -2.53 -12.21 -2.81
CA GLU A 84 -3.62 -12.04 -3.79
C GLU A 84 -3.16 -11.24 -5.01
N ILE A 85 -2.61 -10.04 -4.79
CA ILE A 85 -2.16 -9.15 -5.87
C ILE A 85 -1.06 -9.79 -6.73
N LYS A 86 -0.21 -10.64 -6.14
CA LYS A 86 0.80 -11.41 -6.90
C LYS A 86 0.16 -12.51 -7.75
N ASN A 87 -0.87 -13.17 -7.23
CA ASN A 87 -1.57 -14.28 -7.90
C ASN A 87 -2.53 -13.80 -9.01
N ASP A 88 -3.06 -12.58 -8.92
CA ASP A 88 -3.81 -11.89 -9.99
C ASP A 88 -3.00 -11.71 -11.31
N SER A 89 -1.75 -12.18 -11.35
CA SER A 89 -0.94 -12.26 -12.57
C SER A 89 -1.30 -13.43 -13.49
N ILE A 90 -2.14 -14.38 -13.03
CA ILE A 90 -2.45 -15.62 -13.77
C ILE A 90 -3.78 -15.53 -14.55
N ILE A 91 -4.67 -14.57 -14.24
CA ILE A 91 -6.06 -14.55 -14.77
C ILE A 91 -6.25 -13.51 -15.89
N VAL A 92 -5.19 -12.93 -16.45
CA VAL A 92 -5.29 -12.03 -17.63
C VAL A 92 -4.37 -12.56 -18.74
N MET A 93 -4.64 -13.78 -19.18
CA MET A 93 -4.23 -14.34 -20.47
C MET A 93 -5.35 -15.32 -20.89
N ASP A 94 -6.44 -14.77 -21.42
CA ASP A 94 -7.37 -15.41 -22.36
C ASP A 94 -8.04 -14.29 -23.18
#